data_AF-A0A522UZY8-F1
#
_entry.id   AF-A0A522UZY8-F1
#
_cell.length_a   1.000
_cell.length_b   1.000
_cell.length_c   1.000
_cell.angle_alpha   90.00
_cell.angle_beta   90.00
_cell.angle_gamma   90.00
#
_symmetry.space_group_name_H-M   'P 1'
#
loop_
_entity.id
_entity.type
_entity.pdbx_description
1 polymer ?
#
loop_
_entity_poly.entity_id
_entity_poly.type
_entity_poly.pdbx_seq_one_letter_code
_entity_poly.pdbx_strand_id
1 'polypeptide(L)'
;MVSPEEIEEYYKKLEGKLTRDEFKSKIEEKITFMNGLCDLKTAAMLVSSELGVNEAVKIKDMGPDRSNVVFIAKVLSVSDIREFSRDNGTIGRVVNLNL
;
A
#
# COMPACT_ATOMS: atom_id res chain seq x y z
N MET A 1 -1.34 25.42 11.76
CA MET A 1 -0.03 24.89 12.20
C MET A 1 -0.17 23.38 12.18
N VAL A 2 0.52 22.69 11.27
CA VAL A 2 0.32 21.24 11.06
C VAL A 2 1.11 20.49 12.13
N SER A 3 0.42 19.65 12.90
CA SER A 3 0.98 18.96 14.06
C SER A 3 1.86 17.77 13.64
N PRO A 4 2.98 17.49 14.32
CA PRO A 4 3.86 16.33 14.06
C PRO A 4 3.13 14.97 14.03
N GLU A 5 1.93 14.91 14.60
CA GLU A 5 1.08 13.72 14.69
C GLU A 5 0.57 13.22 13.34
N GLU A 6 0.27 14.11 12.38
CA GLU A 6 -0.25 13.69 11.06
C GLU A 6 0.81 12.93 10.25
N ILE A 7 2.09 13.32 10.36
CA ILE A 7 3.22 12.63 9.72
C ILE A 7 3.35 11.20 10.27
N GLU A 8 3.12 11.04 11.58
CA GLU A 8 3.23 9.76 12.25
C GLU A 8 2.15 8.77 11.78
N GLU A 9 0.96 9.25 11.44
CA GLU A 9 -0.09 8.42 10.84
C GLU A 9 0.32 7.89 9.46
N TYR A 10 0.86 8.75 8.59
CA TYR A 10 1.36 8.31 7.29
C TYR A 10 2.57 7.39 7.41
N TYR A 11 3.46 7.66 8.37
CA TYR A 11 4.62 6.82 8.67
C TYR A 11 4.20 5.42 9.15
N LYS A 12 3.24 5.32 10.08
CA LYS A 12 2.69 4.03 10.55
C LYS A 12 2.09 3.21 9.41
N LYS A 13 1.51 3.86 8.41
CA LYS A 13 0.95 3.17 7.22
C LYS A 13 2.04 2.57 6.32
N LEU A 14 3.30 3.00 6.41
CA LEU A 14 4.38 2.51 5.54
C LEU A 14 4.84 1.07 5.84
N GLU A 15 4.30 0.41 6.87
CA GLU A 15 4.63 -0.97 7.27
C GLU A 15 6.14 -1.27 7.30
N GLY A 16 6.95 -0.30 7.73
CA GLY A 16 8.40 -0.49 7.86
C GLY A 16 9.20 -0.46 6.56
N LYS A 17 8.61 0.00 5.43
CA LYS A 17 9.35 0.19 4.16
C LYS A 17 10.51 1.19 4.25
N LEU A 18 10.51 2.08 5.25
CA LEU A 18 11.54 3.10 5.46
C LEU A 18 11.66 3.45 6.96
N THR A 19 12.79 4.02 7.37
CA THR A 19 12.91 4.59 8.72
C THR A 19 12.21 5.95 8.80
N ARG A 20 11.86 6.37 10.03
CA ARG A 20 11.16 7.65 10.28
C ARG A 20 11.95 8.85 9.75
N ASP A 21 13.28 8.79 9.91
CA ASP A 21 14.19 9.85 9.51
C ASP A 21 14.24 9.99 7.98
N GLU A 22 14.36 8.87 7.26
CA GLU A 22 14.33 8.85 5.80
C GLU A 22 12.98 9.31 5.24
N PHE A 23 11.87 8.98 5.89
CA PHE A 23 10.54 9.43 5.44
C PHE A 23 10.42 10.95 5.58
N LYS A 24 10.90 11.50 6.69
CA LYS A 24 10.91 12.95 6.93
C LYS A 24 11.82 13.68 5.93
N SER A 25 13.00 13.13 5.67
CA SER A 25 13.94 13.68 4.68
C SER A 25 13.32 13.75 3.29
N LYS A 26 12.65 12.67 2.83
CA LYS A 26 11.92 12.65 1.56
C LYS A 26 10.80 13.68 1.49
N ILE A 27 10.09 13.92 2.60
CA ILE A 27 9.04 14.94 2.65
C ILE A 27 9.64 16.34 2.48
N GLU A 28 10.72 16.66 3.20
CA GLU A 28 11.39 17.96 3.11
C GLU A 28 11.99 18.21 1.72
N GLU A 29 12.61 17.19 1.12
CA GLU A 29 13.06 17.24 -0.27
C GLU A 29 11.89 17.54 -1.22
N LYS A 30 10.73 16.90 -1.01
CA LYS A 30 9.55 17.11 -1.86
C LYS A 30 8.99 18.52 -1.77
N ILE A 31 8.89 19.06 -0.56
CA ILE A 31 8.45 20.44 -0.31
C ILE A 31 9.40 21.42 -0.99
N THR A 32 10.71 21.19 -0.83
CA THR A 32 11.77 22.01 -1.44
C THR A 32 11.71 21.93 -2.96
N PHE A 33 11.56 20.73 -3.52
CA PHE A 33 11.43 20.50 -4.96
C PHE A 33 10.22 21.20 -5.57
N MET A 34 9.09 21.21 -4.84
CA MET A 34 7.88 21.94 -5.24
C MET A 34 7.96 23.43 -4.86
N ASN A 35 9.14 23.96 -4.57
CA ASN A 35 9.41 25.36 -4.22
C ASN A 35 8.50 25.90 -3.10
N GLY A 36 8.17 25.04 -2.13
CA GLY A 36 7.30 25.37 -1.00
C GLY A 36 5.81 25.51 -1.36
N LEU A 37 5.39 25.16 -2.58
CA LEU A 37 3.98 25.20 -3.01
C LEU A 37 3.14 24.06 -2.41
N CYS A 38 3.78 23.10 -1.77
CA CYS A 38 3.16 21.91 -1.22
C CYS A 38 3.25 21.93 0.30
N ASP A 39 2.10 21.84 0.96
CA ASP A 39 2.04 21.69 2.42
C ASP A 39 2.63 20.34 2.86
N LEU A 40 3.11 20.30 4.10
CA LEU A 40 3.75 19.12 4.68
C LEU A 40 2.87 17.86 4.58
N LYS A 41 1.56 18.02 4.82
CA LYS A 41 0.57 16.93 4.68
C LYS A 41 0.49 16.38 3.26
N THR A 42 0.42 17.27 2.27
CA THR A 42 0.35 16.88 0.85
C THR A 42 1.65 16.23 0.40
N ALA A 43 2.80 16.74 0.86
CA ALA A 43 4.09 16.12 0.61
C ALA A 43 4.20 14.73 1.23
N ALA A 44 3.73 14.54 2.46
CA ALA A 44 3.67 13.22 3.11
C ALA A 44 2.79 12.24 2.32
N MET A 45 1.61 12.66 1.87
CA MET A 45 0.72 11.84 1.05
C MET A 45 1.36 11.44 -0.28
N LEU A 46 2.04 12.37 -0.96
CA LEU A 46 2.74 12.10 -2.21
C LEU A 46 3.88 11.09 -2.02
N VAL A 47 4.70 11.27 -0.98
CA VAL A 47 5.79 10.35 -0.66
C VAL A 47 5.24 8.96 -0.29
N SER A 48 4.16 8.88 0.50
CA SER A 48 3.49 7.61 0.81
C SER A 48 2.97 6.90 -0.44
N SER A 49 2.36 7.64 -1.37
CA SER A 49 1.88 7.11 -2.65
C SER A 49 3.04 6.58 -3.52
N GLU A 50 4.15 7.34 -3.61
CA GLU A 50 5.36 6.93 -4.35
C GLU A 50 6.01 5.67 -3.77
N LEU A 51 5.90 5.46 -2.46
CA LEU A 51 6.39 4.25 -1.78
C LEU A 51 5.42 3.06 -1.92
N GLY A 52 4.34 3.20 -2.68
CA GLY A 52 3.34 2.16 -2.90
C GLY A 52 2.58 1.82 -1.62
N VAL A 53 2.40 2.81 -0.75
CA VAL A 53 1.63 2.70 0.49
C VAL A 53 0.25 3.27 0.18
N ASN A 54 -0.50 2.47 -0.58
CA ASN A 54 -1.92 2.73 -0.77
C ASN A 54 -2.63 2.45 0.56
N GLU A 55 -3.58 3.30 0.92
CA GLU A 55 -4.38 3.07 2.13
C GLU A 55 -5.03 1.68 2.04
N ALA A 56 -4.79 0.85 3.06
CA ALA A 56 -5.39 -0.46 3.12
C ALA A 56 -6.92 -0.31 3.12
N VAL A 57 -7.56 -0.82 2.07
CA VAL A 57 -9.01 -0.75 1.93
C VAL A 57 -9.63 -1.92 2.68
N LYS A 58 -10.76 -1.70 3.36
CA LYS A 58 -11.51 -2.81 3.97
C LYS A 58 -12.08 -3.69 2.87
N ILE A 59 -12.06 -5.01 3.07
CA ILE A 59 -12.57 -5.99 2.09
C ILE A 59 -14.01 -5.65 1.62
N LYS A 60 -14.87 -5.21 2.55
CA LYS A 60 -16.26 -4.81 2.25
C LYS A 60 -16.41 -3.60 1.32
N ASP A 61 -15.39 -2.76 1.24
CA ASP A 61 -15.40 -1.50 0.49
C ASP A 61 -14.65 -1.65 -0.86
N MET A 62 -14.24 -2.88 -1.21
CA MET A 62 -13.66 -3.20 -2.51
C MET A 62 -14.78 -3.38 -3.55
N GLY A 63 -14.59 -2.80 -4.73
CA GLY A 63 -15.56 -2.86 -5.83
C GLY A 63 -14.86 -3.01 -7.18
N PRO A 64 -15.58 -3.46 -8.22
CA PRO A 64 -15.01 -3.73 -9.54
C PRO A 64 -14.41 -2.48 -10.22
N ASP A 65 -14.86 -1.28 -9.83
CA ASP A 65 -14.35 -0.01 -10.36
C ASP A 65 -12.97 0.41 -9.80
N ARG A 66 -12.44 -0.29 -8.80
CA ARG A 66 -11.13 0.01 -8.19
C ARG A 66 -10.06 -0.96 -8.68
N SER A 67 -9.12 -0.46 -9.47
CA SER A 67 -7.89 -1.17 -9.81
C SER A 67 -6.81 -0.94 -8.74
N ASN A 68 -5.92 -1.92 -8.53
CA ASN A 68 -4.80 -1.87 -7.57
C ASN A 68 -5.19 -1.63 -6.09
N VAL A 69 -6.02 -2.52 -5.53
CA VAL A 69 -6.36 -2.51 -4.10
C VAL A 69 -5.29 -3.21 -3.25
N VAL A 70 -4.93 -2.59 -2.13
CA VAL A 70 -4.11 -3.19 -1.07
C VAL A 70 -5.00 -3.38 0.14
N PHE A 71 -4.99 -4.57 0.75
CA PHE A 71 -5.75 -4.87 1.96
C PHE A 71 -4.97 -5.86 2.83
N ILE A 72 -5.26 -5.85 4.13
CA ILE A 72 -4.67 -6.76 5.11
C ILE A 72 -5.79 -7.62 5.68
N ALA A 73 -5.58 -8.93 5.72
CA ALA A 73 -6.58 -9.87 6.22
C ALA A 73 -5.93 -11.09 6.89
N LYS A 74 -6.68 -11.75 7.76
CA LYS A 74 -6.25 -12.97 8.44
C LYS A 74 -6.72 -14.18 7.64
N VAL A 75 -5.79 -15.05 7.22
CA VAL A 75 -6.17 -16.30 6.55
C VAL A 75 -6.94 -17.19 7.53
N LEU A 76 -8.18 -17.54 7.17
CA LEU A 76 -9.04 -18.44 7.94
C LEU A 76 -8.82 -19.90 7.55
N SER A 77 -8.64 -20.18 6.26
CA SER A 77 -8.38 -21.53 5.77
C SER A 77 -7.67 -21.52 4.42
N VAL A 78 -6.85 -22.54 4.16
CA VAL A 78 -6.16 -22.77 2.89
C VAL A 78 -6.72 -24.05 2.26
N SER A 79 -7.19 -23.97 1.02
CA SER A 79 -7.66 -25.15 0.27
C SER A 79 -6.51 -25.96 -0.31
N ASP A 80 -6.76 -27.22 -0.69
CA ASP A 80 -5.77 -28.05 -1.38
C ASP A 80 -5.35 -27.48 -2.75
N ILE A 81 -4.13 -27.80 -3.16
CA ILE A 81 -3.60 -27.46 -4.48
C ILE A 81 -4.34 -28.28 -5.54
N ARG A 82 -4.99 -27.60 -6.48
CA ARG A 82 -5.61 -28.23 -7.64
C ARG A 82 -4.75 -28.03 -8.88
N GLU A 83 -4.55 -29.11 -9.62
CA GLU A 83 -3.85 -29.09 -10.91
C GLU A 83 -4.84 -29.07 -12.07
N PHE A 84 -4.52 -28.30 -13.12
CA PHE A 84 -5.33 -28.24 -14.34
C PHE A 84 -4.43 -28.15 -15.58
N SER A 85 -4.86 -28.78 -16.67
CA SER A 85 -4.15 -28.69 -17.94
C SER A 85 -4.45 -27.36 -18.63
N ARG A 86 -3.40 -26.69 -19.12
CA ARG A 86 -3.54 -25.50 -19.98
C ARG A 86 -3.55 -25.91 -21.45
N ASP A 87 -4.13 -25.07 -22.30
CA ASP A 87 -4.21 -25.29 -23.75
C ASP A 87 -2.84 -25.42 -24.43
N ASN A 88 -1.78 -24.91 -23.78
CA ASN A 88 -0.39 -25.03 -24.24
C ASN A 88 0.33 -26.31 -23.76
N GLY A 89 -0.39 -27.27 -23.17
CA GLY A 89 0.15 -28.54 -22.68
C GLY A 89 0.88 -28.46 -21.32
N THR A 90 0.94 -27.29 -20.68
CA THR A 90 1.54 -27.14 -19.35
C THR A 90 0.53 -27.40 -18.23
N ILE A 91 1.03 -27.81 -17.06
CA ILE A 91 0.20 -27.99 -15.86
C ILE A 91 0.14 -26.67 -15.08
N GLY A 92 -1.07 -26.18 -14.86
CA GLY A 92 -1.39 -25.10 -13.94
C GLY A 92 -1.70 -25.64 -12.55
N ARG A 93 -1.37 -24.83 -11.53
CA ARG A 93 -1.71 -25.10 -10.13
C ARG A 93 -2.49 -23.90 -9.60
N VAL A 94 -3.55 -24.16 -8.86
CA VAL A 94 -4.37 -23.14 -8.21
C VAL A 94 -4.64 -23.53 -6.76
N VAL A 95 -4.66 -22.52 -5.88
CA VAL A 95 -5.00 -22.64 -4.47
C VAL A 95 -5.97 -21.53 -4.13
N ASN A 96 -7.01 -21.86 -3.36
CA ASN A 96 -7.95 -20.87 -2.84
C ASN A 96 -7.64 -20.58 -1.36
N LEU A 97 -7.61 -19.30 -1.03
CA LEU A 97 -7.45 -18.80 0.33
C LEU A 97 -8.77 -18.19 0.79
N ASN A 98 -9.24 -18.56 1.98
CA ASN A 98 -10.31 -17.83 2.66
C ASN A 98 -9.69 -16.89 3.70
N LEU A 99 -10.18 -15.65 3.70
CA LEU A 99 -9.71 -14.53 4.51
C LEU A 99 -10.80 -14.07 5.49
#